data_AF-A0AAD3HSL3-F1
#
_entry.id   AF-A0AAD3HSL3-F1
#
_cell.length_a   1.000
_cell.length_b   1.000
_cell.length_c   1.000
_cell.angle_alpha   90.00
_cell.angle_beta   90.00
_cell.angle_gamma   90.00
#
_symmetry.space_group_name_H-M   'P 1'
#
loop_
_entity.id
_entity.type
_entity.pdbx_description
1 polymer ?
#
loop_
_entity_poly.entity_id
_entity_poly.type
_entity_poly.pdbx_seq_one_letter_code
_entity_poly.pdbx_strand_id
1 'polypeptide(L)'
;INYVRIWHDESRERSGDPAFLCLWRPVPPAGYMPLGLLVGLGGRPPQPGVPVRCVRADLAAPEPLPRSLPDWQLPASRQRALGLRGWQADPGRSGVFAVLVGGPQ
;
A
#
# COMPACT_ATOMS: atom_id res chain seq x y z
N ILE A 1 14.48 0.31 -8.51
CA ILE A 1 13.76 0.08 -7.23
C ILE A 1 13.02 -1.24 -7.37
N ASN A 2 13.09 -2.12 -6.38
CA ASN A 2 12.32 -3.36 -6.38
C ASN A 2 11.03 -3.16 -5.58
N TYR A 3 10.07 -4.06 -5.74
CA TYR A 3 8.78 -4.00 -5.06
C TYR A 3 8.43 -5.36 -4.47
N VAL A 4 7.78 -5.34 -3.31
CA VAL A 4 7.18 -6.52 -2.70
C VAL A 4 5.66 -6.36 -2.74
N ARG A 5 4.96 -7.35 -3.29
CA ARG A 5 3.50 -7.42 -3.20
C ARG A 5 3.12 -7.70 -1.75
N ILE A 6 2.35 -6.82 -1.13
CA ILE A 6 1.94 -6.96 0.27
C ILE A 6 0.47 -7.34 0.42
N TRP A 7 -0.34 -7.10 -0.62
CA TRP A 7 -1.75 -7.46 -0.66
C TRP A 7 -2.27 -7.47 -2.09
N HIS A 8 -3.28 -8.28 -2.36
CA HIS A 8 -4.05 -8.26 -3.61
C HIS A 8 -5.48 -8.78 -3.37
N ASP A 9 -6.38 -8.44 -4.28
CA ASP A 9 -7.74 -8.98 -4.27
C ASP A 9 -7.74 -10.42 -4.81
N GLU A 10 -7.61 -11.39 -3.89
CA GLU A 10 -7.53 -12.81 -4.21
C GLU A 10 -8.73 -13.35 -5.01
N SER A 11 -9.95 -12.89 -4.73
CA SER A 11 -11.12 -13.39 -5.48
C SER A 11 -11.15 -12.86 -6.89
N ARG A 12 -10.78 -11.59 -7.09
CA ARG A 12 -10.73 -11.00 -8.44
C ARG A 12 -9.59 -11.59 -9.25
N GLU A 13 -8.44 -11.85 -8.62
CA GLU A 13 -7.34 -12.58 -9.27
C GLU A 13 -7.79 -14.01 -9.64
N ARG A 14 -8.48 -14.72 -8.75
CA ARG A 14 -8.98 -16.08 -9.00
C ARG A 14 -10.04 -16.14 -10.11
N SER A 15 -10.87 -15.10 -10.24
CA SER A 15 -11.82 -14.99 -11.36
C SER A 15 -11.16 -14.63 -12.70
N GLY A 16 -9.85 -14.37 -12.71
CA GLY A 16 -9.12 -13.95 -13.90
C GLY A 16 -9.40 -12.49 -14.32
N ASP A 17 -9.89 -11.66 -13.41
CA ASP A 17 -10.13 -10.23 -13.70
C ASP A 17 -8.77 -9.53 -13.83
N PRO A 18 -8.36 -9.03 -15.01
CA PRO A 18 -7.04 -8.41 -15.17
C PRO A 18 -6.88 -7.10 -14.40
N ALA A 19 -7.97 -6.51 -13.89
CA ALA A 19 -8.00 -5.24 -13.18
C ALA A 19 -8.19 -5.39 -11.66
N PHE A 20 -7.77 -6.52 -11.07
CA PHE A 20 -7.83 -6.70 -9.63
C PHE A 20 -6.92 -5.72 -8.87
N LEU A 21 -7.34 -5.28 -7.67
CA LEU A 21 -6.56 -4.35 -6.86
C LEU A 21 -5.31 -5.04 -6.29
N CYS A 22 -4.14 -4.40 -6.37
CA CYS A 22 -2.89 -4.91 -5.86
C CYS A 22 -2.09 -3.81 -5.15
N LEU A 23 -1.50 -4.13 -3.99
CA LEU A 23 -0.67 -3.22 -3.20
C LEU A 23 0.79 -3.68 -3.19
N TRP A 24 1.67 -2.72 -3.39
CA TRP A 24 3.11 -2.92 -3.48
C TRP A 24 3.85 -2.01 -2.50
N ARG A 25 4.84 -2.56 -1.81
CA ARG A 25 5.79 -1.81 -0.99
C ARG A 25 7.13 -1.71 -1.73
N PRO A 26 7.69 -0.50 -1.94
CA PRO A 26 9.06 -0.37 -2.44
C PRO A 26 10.07 -1.04 -1.49
N VAL A 27 11.08 -1.68 -2.05
CA VAL A 27 12.26 -2.16 -1.33
C VAL A 27 13.30 -1.05 -1.37
N PRO A 28 13.51 -0.32 -0.26
CA PRO A 28 14.49 0.75 -0.24
C PRO A 28 15.93 0.17 -0.26
N PRO A 29 16.90 0.90 -0.82
CA PRO A 29 18.32 0.66 -0.55
C PRO A 29 18.66 0.80 0.95
N ALA A 30 19.83 0.34 1.35
CA ALA A 30 20.32 0.51 2.73
C ALA A 30 20.39 2.01 3.11
N GLY A 31 19.89 2.35 4.30
CA GLY A 31 19.81 3.73 4.79
C GLY A 31 18.62 4.55 4.27
N TYR A 32 17.73 3.94 3.47
CA TYR A 32 16.52 4.58 2.96
C TYR A 32 15.26 3.89 3.46
N MET A 33 14.12 4.58 3.38
CA MET A 33 12.80 4.04 3.70
C MET A 33 11.75 4.46 2.66
N PRO A 34 10.75 3.60 2.37
CA PRO A 34 9.57 4.02 1.65
C PRO A 34 8.74 4.94 2.54
N LEU A 35 8.15 5.98 1.97
CA LEU A 35 7.19 6.81 2.70
C LEU A 35 5.80 6.16 2.76
N GLY A 36 5.44 5.32 1.78
CA GLY A 36 4.15 4.64 1.75
C GLY A 36 4.07 3.54 0.71
N LEU A 37 2.84 3.22 0.31
CA LEU A 37 2.53 2.10 -0.58
C LEU A 37 2.11 2.56 -1.97
N LEU A 38 2.22 1.64 -2.92
CA LEU A 38 1.78 1.83 -4.30
C LEU A 38 0.57 0.96 -4.55
N VAL A 39 -0.45 1.55 -5.17
CA VAL A 39 -1.64 0.84 -5.64
C VAL A 39 -1.54 0.67 -7.14
N GLY A 40 -1.87 -0.53 -7.62
CA GLY A 40 -1.98 -0.83 -9.05
C GLY A 40 -3.15 -1.77 -9.34
N LEU A 41 -3.48 -1.86 -10.62
CA LEU A 41 -4.43 -2.84 -11.14
C LEU A 41 -3.66 -4.01 -11.75
N GLY A 42 -4.11 -5.21 -11.45
CA GLY A 42 -3.48 -6.46 -11.85
C GLY A 42 -2.25 -6.85 -11.03
N GLY A 43 -1.69 -8.00 -11.37
CA GLY A 43 -0.62 -8.65 -10.60
C GLY A 43 0.80 -8.16 -10.93
N ARG A 44 0.96 -7.20 -11.83
CA ARG A 44 2.29 -6.69 -12.21
C ARG A 44 2.69 -5.54 -11.29
N PRO A 45 3.96 -5.48 -10.86
CA PRO A 45 4.48 -4.34 -10.12
C PRO A 45 4.44 -3.07 -11.00
N PRO A 46 4.56 -1.88 -10.39
CA PRO A 46 4.65 -0.62 -11.13
C PRO A 46 5.72 -0.69 -12.24
N GLN A 47 5.37 -0.19 -13.43
CA GLN A 47 6.25 -0.24 -14.59
C GLN A 47 7.54 0.57 -14.35
N PRO A 48 8.66 0.15 -14.96
CA PRO A 48 9.86 0.98 -15.01
C PRO A 48 9.54 2.36 -15.59
N GLY A 49 10.03 3.43 -14.95
CA GLY A 49 9.79 4.81 -15.38
C GLY A 49 8.80 5.60 -14.52
N VAL A 50 7.98 4.92 -13.68
CA VAL A 50 7.21 5.63 -12.65
C VAL A 50 8.21 6.25 -11.64
N PRO A 51 8.11 7.55 -11.33
CA PRO A 51 9.05 8.24 -10.45
C PRO A 51 8.82 7.90 -8.96
N VAL A 52 8.96 6.63 -8.60
CA VAL A 52 8.98 6.18 -7.21
C VAL A 52 10.37 6.42 -6.64
N ARG A 53 10.44 7.01 -5.44
CA ARG A 53 11.67 7.23 -4.69
C ARG A 53 11.47 6.82 -3.23
N CYS A 54 12.54 6.33 -2.62
CA CYS A 54 12.63 6.19 -1.18
C CYS A 54 13.44 7.37 -0.64
N VAL A 55 13.15 7.79 0.58
CA VAL A 55 13.88 8.89 1.24
C VAL A 55 14.92 8.33 2.19
N ARG A 56 15.97 9.11 2.51
CA ARG A 56 16.91 8.69 3.55
C ARG A 56 16.17 8.56 4.87
N ALA A 57 16.47 7.50 5.62
CA ALA A 57 15.77 7.19 6.86
C ALA A 57 16.01 8.27 7.94
N ASP A 58 17.16 8.92 7.92
CA ASP A 58 17.52 9.99 8.87
C ASP A 58 16.87 11.35 8.57
N LEU A 59 16.20 11.48 7.42
CA LEU A 59 15.43 12.67 7.03
C LEU A 59 13.92 12.49 7.22
N ALA A 60 13.49 11.34 7.75
CA ALA A 60 12.10 11.01 7.96
C ALA A 60 11.81 10.86 9.46
N ALA A 61 10.61 11.24 9.86
CA ALA A 61 10.09 11.01 11.20
C ALA A 61 8.85 10.10 11.12
N PRO A 62 8.63 9.23 12.12
CA PRO A 62 7.40 8.45 12.19
C PRO A 62 6.21 9.37 12.51
N GLU A 63 5.13 9.21 11.75
CA GLU A 63 3.86 9.89 12.04
C GLU A 63 2.91 8.95 12.80
N PRO A 64 2.43 9.33 14.00
CA PRO A 64 1.46 8.53 14.75
C PRO A 64 0.07 8.61 14.09
N LEU A 65 -0.32 7.57 13.35
CA LEU A 65 -1.63 7.52 12.69
C LEU A 65 -2.68 6.83 13.60
N PRO A 66 -3.82 7.47 13.89
CA PRO A 66 -4.84 6.92 14.77
C PRO A 66 -5.54 5.72 14.11
N ARG A 67 -5.32 4.52 14.67
CA ARG A 67 -5.92 3.27 14.15
C ARG A 67 -7.45 3.29 14.04
N SER A 68 -8.12 4.06 14.89
CA SER A 68 -9.59 4.15 14.95
C SER A 68 -10.18 5.03 13.85
N LEU A 69 -9.38 5.87 13.19
CA LEU A 69 -9.86 6.87 12.23
C LEU A 69 -9.07 6.76 10.92
N PRO A 70 -9.37 5.75 10.08
CA PRO A 70 -8.78 5.68 8.74
C PRO A 70 -9.39 6.74 7.83
N ASP A 71 -8.59 7.31 6.91
CA ASP A 71 -9.08 8.23 5.88
C ASP A 71 -9.93 7.51 4.85
N TRP A 72 -9.61 6.24 4.59
CA TRP A 72 -10.41 5.39 3.73
C TRP A 72 -10.41 3.94 4.21
N GLN A 73 -11.49 3.24 3.89
CA GLN A 73 -11.67 1.85 4.24
C GLN A 73 -12.23 1.08 3.06
N LEU A 74 -11.70 -0.12 2.87
CA LEU A 74 -12.18 -1.09 1.93
C LEU A 74 -12.65 -2.32 2.73
N PRO A 75 -13.97 -2.50 2.92
CA PRO A 75 -14.48 -3.55 3.79
C PRO A 75 -14.11 -4.94 3.27
N ALA A 76 -13.97 -5.88 4.20
CA ALA A 76 -13.97 -7.30 3.88
C ALA A 76 -15.32 -7.66 3.25
N SER A 77 -15.32 -8.64 2.35
CA SER A 77 -16.54 -9.15 1.73
C SER A 77 -16.45 -10.66 1.63
N ARG A 78 -17.54 -11.35 1.25
CA ARG A 78 -17.46 -12.81 0.97
C ARG A 78 -16.42 -13.15 -0.11
N GLN A 79 -16.15 -12.20 -1.00
CA GLN A 79 -15.15 -12.32 -2.05
C GLN A 79 -13.76 -11.83 -1.58
N ARG A 80 -13.65 -11.12 -0.47
CA ARG A 80 -12.38 -10.55 0.00
C ARG A 80 -12.21 -10.78 1.49
N ALA A 81 -11.44 -11.82 1.82
CA ALA A 81 -11.26 -12.28 3.20
C ALA A 81 -10.65 -11.21 4.13
N LEU A 82 -9.79 -10.33 3.59
CA LEU A 82 -9.12 -9.28 4.36
C LEU A 82 -9.54 -7.90 3.85
N GLY A 83 -10.17 -7.13 4.74
CA GLY A 83 -10.44 -5.71 4.50
C GLY A 83 -9.15 -4.88 4.61
N LEU A 84 -9.17 -3.69 3.99
CA LEU A 84 -8.08 -2.73 4.07
C LEU A 84 -8.56 -1.47 4.77
N ARG A 85 -7.65 -0.87 5.53
CA ARG A 85 -7.80 0.49 6.03
C ARG A 85 -6.57 1.27 5.64
N GLY A 86 -6.74 2.51 5.20
CA GLY A 86 -5.64 3.37 4.81
C GLY A 86 -5.67 4.70 5.56
N TRP A 87 -4.47 5.22 5.79
CA TRP A 87 -4.23 6.50 6.41
C TRP A 87 -3.29 7.32 5.53
N GLN A 88 -3.49 8.63 5.47
CA GLN A 88 -2.60 9.59 4.86
C GLN A 88 -1.67 10.17 5.94
N ALA A 89 -0.36 10.05 5.74
CA ALA A 89 0.63 10.48 6.72
C ALA A 89 0.69 12.02 6.87
N ASP A 90 0.44 12.75 5.79
CA ASP A 90 0.32 14.21 5.82
C ASP A 90 -0.78 14.64 4.84
N PRO A 91 -1.98 14.99 5.35
CA PRO A 91 -3.11 15.46 4.55
C PRO A 91 -2.79 16.66 3.66
N GLY A 92 -1.76 17.45 4.00
CA GLY A 92 -1.46 18.73 3.36
C GLY A 92 -0.35 18.71 2.30
N ARG A 93 0.57 17.73 2.30
CA ARG A 93 1.75 17.79 1.42
C ARG A 93 2.23 16.49 0.79
N SER A 94 1.68 15.32 1.15
CA SER A 94 2.20 14.06 0.61
C SER A 94 1.09 13.12 0.12
N GLY A 95 1.19 12.69 -1.14
CA GLY A 95 0.35 11.63 -1.75
C GLY A 95 0.70 10.24 -1.24
N VAL A 96 1.05 10.13 0.04
CA VAL A 96 1.62 8.97 0.68
C VAL A 96 0.59 8.40 1.65
N PHE A 97 0.20 7.16 1.42
CA PHE A 97 -0.72 6.44 2.30
C PHE A 97 -0.11 5.14 2.84
N ALA A 98 -0.40 4.85 4.10
CA ALA A 98 -0.10 3.60 4.78
C ALA A 98 -1.36 2.73 4.81
N VAL A 99 -1.23 1.43 4.54
CA VAL A 99 -2.35 0.48 4.56
C VAL A 99 -2.09 -0.58 5.61
N LEU A 100 -3.07 -0.80 6.47
CA LEU A 100 -3.11 -1.94 7.37
C LEU A 100 -4.05 -2.98 6.76
N VAL A 101 -3.48 -4.15 6.47
CA VAL A 101 -4.25 -5.34 6.09
C VAL A 101 -4.79 -5.94 7.39
N GLY A 102 -6.11 -5.95 7.55
CA GLY A 102 -6.72 -6.52 8.75
C GLY A 102 -6.52 -8.03 8.78
N GLY A 103 -5.72 -8.54 9.73
CA GLY A 103 -5.70 -9.97 10.09
C GLY A 103 -6.90 -10.33 11.00
N PRO A 104 -7.18 -11.64 11.21
CA PRO A 104 -8.23 -12.06 12.14
C PRO A 104 -7.96 -11.49 13.54
N GLN A 105 -9.02 -11.03 14.19
CA GLN A 105 -9.04 -10.55 15.58
C GLN A 105 -8.74 -11.69 16.55
#